data_AF-A0A9X4AAQ1-F1
#
_entry.id   AF-A0A9X4AAQ1-F1
#
_cell.length_a   1.000
_cell.length_b   1.000
_cell.length_c   1.000
_cell.angle_alpha   90.00
_cell.angle_beta   90.00
_cell.angle_gamma   90.00
#
_symmetry.space_group_name_H-M   'P 1'
#
loop_
_entity.id
_entity.type
_entity.pdbx_description
1 polymer ?
#
loop_
_entity_poly.entity_id
_entity_poly.type
_entity_poly.pdbx_seq_one_letter_code
_entity_poly.pdbx_strand_id
1 'polypeptide(L)'
;MDEVDKILTQNNIPESTKKMIRMLSKDGREALNSMWDKDSIFWKHAQPVEIATRFIADPEKYKNLFHYTSQQGMESILTSYTFRIGSQYFMNDPEENIYVSKLAEDILKKDERATTQEIKDFHNDFRSVKLDTYIWSFTANDHSQALSRYGDFALEFENQELQEKLVDYFDPNVQDTSEFVAGNCYVFPLKVEYDEAVQREYVGAVVHTWLSAYRNLAIDPYDMNEIIKDCYYALSLFCMCFKNPLLRQEEEIRFILLRKSNDNDLHPDTYIKDRPVLLFKFNASLIKSVIYSKQVKDIDKIKKFLVDKGFKNVPFIPTKLPY
;
A
#
# COMPACT_ATOMS: atom_id res chain seq x y z
N MET A 1 -10.19 -1.78 33.23
CA MET A 1 -10.67 -0.40 33.34
C MET A 1 -10.34 0.24 32.03
N ASP A 2 -11.38 0.58 31.28
CA ASP A 2 -11.30 1.09 29.92
C ASP A 2 -10.41 2.35 29.90
N GLU A 3 -9.58 2.52 28.87
CA GLU A 3 -8.69 3.69 28.72
C GLU A 3 -9.50 5.00 28.72
N VAL A 4 -10.67 4.98 28.09
CA VAL A 4 -11.61 6.12 28.14
C VAL A 4 -12.04 6.42 29.57
N ASP A 5 -12.37 5.41 30.37
CA ASP A 5 -12.78 5.63 31.76
C ASP A 5 -11.64 6.21 32.60
N LYS A 6 -10.38 5.83 32.34
CA LYS A 6 -9.21 6.46 32.97
C LYS A 6 -9.09 7.94 32.57
N ILE A 7 -9.24 8.27 31.29
CA ILE A 7 -9.20 9.67 30.80
C ILE A 7 -10.32 10.50 31.43
N LEU A 8 -11.52 9.95 31.58
CA LEU A 8 -12.67 10.66 32.17
C LEU A 8 -12.51 10.96 33.66
N THR A 9 -11.61 10.29 34.37
CA THR A 9 -11.28 10.62 35.77
C THR A 9 -10.39 11.84 35.93
N GLN A 10 -9.81 12.36 34.84
CA GLN A 10 -8.92 13.51 34.89
C GLN A 10 -9.71 14.82 35.09
N ASN A 11 -9.21 15.69 35.98
CA ASN A 11 -9.89 16.93 36.39
C ASN A 11 -9.94 18.02 35.30
N ASN A 12 -9.18 17.85 34.22
CA ASN A 12 -9.08 18.80 33.11
C ASN A 12 -10.12 18.56 32.00
N ILE A 13 -10.87 17.45 32.04
CA ILE A 13 -11.91 17.17 31.04
C ILE A 13 -13.21 17.89 31.43
N PRO A 14 -13.80 18.73 30.55
CA PRO A 14 -15.07 19.41 30.84
C PRO A 14 -16.21 18.45 31.18
N GLU A 15 -17.06 18.80 32.15
CA GLU A 15 -18.22 17.95 32.53
C GLU A 15 -19.21 17.76 31.38
N SER A 16 -19.31 18.71 30.45
CA SER A 16 -20.09 18.55 29.21
C SER A 16 -19.57 17.39 28.36
N THR A 17 -18.24 17.27 28.20
CA THR A 17 -17.60 16.17 27.48
C THR A 17 -17.81 14.83 28.20
N LYS A 18 -17.67 14.80 29.54
CA LYS A 18 -17.96 13.59 30.32
C LYS A 18 -19.42 13.15 30.16
N LYS A 19 -20.36 14.09 30.16
CA LYS A 19 -21.78 13.80 29.95
C LYS A 19 -22.06 13.27 28.55
N MET A 20 -21.45 13.86 27.52
CA MET A 20 -21.55 13.41 26.14
C MET A 20 -21.05 11.96 25.98
N ILE A 21 -19.86 11.65 26.51
CA ILE A 21 -19.30 10.29 26.44
C ILE A 21 -20.18 9.27 27.18
N ARG A 22 -20.82 9.65 28.29
CA ARG A 22 -21.80 8.79 29.00
C ARG A 22 -23.09 8.57 28.21
N MET A 23 -23.41 9.44 27.24
CA MET A 23 -24.59 9.30 26.37
C MET A 23 -24.34 8.41 25.17
N LEU A 24 -23.07 8.14 24.81
CA LEU A 24 -22.72 7.20 23.75
C LEU A 24 -23.33 5.82 24.03
N SER A 25 -23.71 5.12 22.97
CA SER A 25 -24.09 3.72 23.09
C SER A 25 -22.91 2.88 23.60
N LYS A 26 -23.17 1.64 24.03
CA LYS A 26 -22.11 0.70 24.40
C LYS A 26 -21.07 0.59 23.27
N ASP A 27 -21.54 0.38 22.04
CA ASP A 27 -20.71 0.28 20.84
C ASP A 27 -19.92 1.57 20.56
N GLY A 28 -20.51 2.75 20.81
CA GLY A 28 -19.83 4.04 20.67
C GLY A 28 -18.71 4.25 21.68
N ARG A 29 -18.93 3.86 22.94
CA ARG A 29 -17.88 3.88 23.98
C ARG A 29 -16.76 2.88 23.67
N GLU A 30 -17.11 1.69 23.16
CA GLU A 30 -16.12 0.68 22.74
C GLU A 30 -15.28 1.18 21.55
N ALA A 31 -15.90 1.82 20.55
CA ALA A 31 -15.18 2.44 19.43
C ALA A 31 -14.21 3.52 19.91
N LEU A 32 -14.67 4.42 20.78
CA LEU A 32 -13.81 5.44 21.39
C LEU A 32 -12.68 4.82 22.21
N ASN A 33 -12.96 3.78 23.00
CA ASN A 33 -11.94 3.11 23.79
C ASN A 33 -10.87 2.44 22.92
N SER A 34 -11.28 1.83 21.82
CA SER A 34 -10.38 1.11 20.92
C SER A 34 -9.39 2.03 20.19
N MET A 35 -9.66 3.34 20.16
CA MET A 35 -8.70 4.34 19.68
C MET A 35 -7.54 4.59 20.62
N TRP A 36 -7.72 4.41 21.93
CA TRP A 36 -6.72 4.76 22.93
C TRP A 36 -6.04 3.52 23.53
N ASP A 37 -6.74 2.38 23.46
CA ASP A 37 -6.24 1.10 23.92
C ASP A 37 -5.41 0.42 22.83
N LYS A 38 -4.08 0.43 23.03
CA LYS A 38 -3.10 -0.23 22.15
C LYS A 38 -3.28 -1.73 22.05
N ASP A 39 -3.95 -2.33 23.04
CA ASP A 39 -4.24 -3.76 23.04
C ASP A 39 -5.55 -4.12 22.33
N SER A 40 -6.36 -3.13 21.96
CA SER A 40 -7.62 -3.35 21.28
C SER A 40 -7.43 -3.97 19.90
N ILE A 41 -8.45 -4.70 19.45
CA ILE A 41 -8.49 -5.30 18.12
C ILE A 41 -8.38 -4.22 17.05
N PHE A 42 -9.11 -3.11 17.21
CA PHE A 42 -9.04 -2.01 16.25
C PHE A 42 -7.62 -1.42 16.15
N TRP A 43 -6.99 -1.08 17.27
CA TRP A 43 -5.64 -0.51 17.25
C TRP A 43 -4.64 -1.40 16.51
N LYS A 44 -4.61 -2.70 16.85
CA LYS A 44 -3.70 -3.69 16.24
C LYS A 44 -3.92 -3.88 14.73
N HIS A 45 -5.11 -3.56 14.21
CA HIS A 45 -5.46 -3.80 12.81
C HIS A 45 -5.60 -2.52 11.99
N ALA A 46 -5.76 -1.34 12.60
CA ALA A 46 -6.04 -0.09 11.91
C ALA A 46 -4.87 0.91 11.92
N GLN A 47 -3.95 0.79 12.89
CA GLN A 47 -2.86 1.76 13.01
C GLN A 47 -1.84 1.61 11.87
N PRO A 48 -1.47 2.70 11.16
CA PRO A 48 -0.58 2.61 10.00
C PRO A 48 0.74 1.89 10.27
N VAL A 49 1.36 2.13 11.45
CA VAL A 49 2.62 1.49 11.84
C VAL A 49 2.44 -0.01 12.08
N GLU A 50 1.32 -0.44 12.68
CA GLU A 50 1.03 -1.85 12.93
C GLU A 50 0.78 -2.59 11.60
N ILE A 51 -0.02 -1.99 10.71
CA ILE A 51 -0.29 -2.51 9.35
C ILE A 51 1.03 -2.63 8.57
N ALA A 52 1.82 -1.55 8.51
CA ALA A 52 3.08 -1.54 7.80
C ALA A 52 4.02 -2.61 8.37
N THR A 53 4.19 -2.70 9.69
CA THR A 53 5.05 -3.69 10.34
C THR A 53 4.61 -5.12 10.05
N ARG A 54 3.30 -5.40 10.07
CA ARG A 54 2.76 -6.74 9.80
C ARG A 54 3.05 -7.22 8.38
N PHE A 55 2.96 -6.31 7.42
CA PHE A 55 3.04 -6.61 5.99
C PHE A 55 4.34 -6.14 5.34
N ILE A 56 5.31 -5.63 6.11
CA ILE A 56 6.59 -5.15 5.57
C ILE A 56 7.31 -6.30 4.83
N ALA A 57 7.81 -6.00 3.64
CA ALA A 57 8.73 -6.89 2.96
C ALA A 57 10.14 -6.64 3.51
N ASP A 58 10.38 -7.20 4.70
CA ASP A 58 11.66 -7.13 5.43
C ASP A 58 12.86 -7.45 4.50
N PRO A 59 13.80 -6.51 4.31
CA PRO A 59 14.99 -6.71 3.50
C PRO A 59 15.89 -7.87 3.95
N GLU A 60 15.90 -8.24 5.24
CA GLU A 60 16.65 -9.40 5.70
C GLU A 60 16.06 -10.71 5.16
N LYS A 61 14.72 -10.76 5.04
CA LYS A 61 13.99 -11.92 4.52
C LYS A 61 13.88 -11.92 3.00
N TYR A 62 13.67 -10.75 2.40
CA TYR A 62 13.46 -10.51 0.98
C TYR A 62 14.60 -9.67 0.43
N LYS A 63 15.81 -10.23 0.44
CA LYS A 63 17.03 -9.50 0.09
C LYS A 63 17.06 -9.01 -1.35
N ASN A 64 16.67 -9.88 -2.29
CA ASN A 64 16.68 -9.56 -3.72
C ASN A 64 15.26 -9.52 -4.26
N LEU A 65 15.01 -8.54 -5.12
CA LEU A 65 13.71 -8.30 -5.74
C LEU A 65 13.83 -8.17 -7.25
N PHE A 66 12.81 -8.63 -7.96
CA PHE A 66 12.79 -8.71 -9.41
C PHE A 66 11.60 -7.94 -9.98
N HIS A 67 11.88 -6.96 -10.83
CA HIS A 67 10.87 -6.24 -11.59
C HIS A 67 10.75 -6.80 -13.00
N TYR A 68 9.58 -7.33 -13.35
CA TYR A 68 9.32 -7.87 -14.68
C TYR A 68 8.97 -6.79 -15.68
N THR A 69 9.54 -6.90 -16.88
CA THR A 69 9.28 -5.94 -17.96
C THR A 69 9.45 -6.60 -19.34
N SER A 70 8.83 -6.02 -20.35
CA SER A 70 9.04 -6.41 -21.75
C SER A 70 10.39 -5.91 -22.26
N GLN A 71 10.84 -6.41 -23.41
CA GLN A 71 12.06 -5.89 -24.04
C GLN A 71 12.01 -4.37 -24.25
N GLN A 72 10.91 -3.86 -24.78
CA GLN A 72 10.73 -2.42 -25.01
C GLN A 72 10.74 -1.61 -23.71
N GLY A 73 10.11 -2.16 -22.65
CA GLY A 73 10.12 -1.56 -21.32
C GLY A 73 11.54 -1.44 -20.78
N MET A 74 12.28 -2.56 -20.78
CA MET A 74 13.69 -2.58 -20.39
C MET A 74 14.52 -1.58 -21.20
N GLU A 75 14.46 -1.62 -22.54
CA GLU A 75 15.24 -0.72 -23.39
C GLU A 75 14.94 0.75 -23.11
N SER A 76 13.68 1.11 -22.86
CA SER A 76 13.27 2.46 -22.47
C SER A 76 13.85 2.87 -21.10
N ILE A 77 13.76 1.98 -20.11
CA ILE A 77 14.27 2.21 -18.75
C ILE A 77 15.78 2.44 -18.80
N LEU A 78 16.52 1.54 -19.45
CA LEU A 78 17.98 1.58 -19.51
C LEU A 78 18.52 2.71 -20.38
N THR A 79 17.76 3.16 -21.39
CA THR A 79 18.14 4.32 -22.20
C THR A 79 17.92 5.64 -21.46
N SER A 80 16.83 5.74 -20.69
CA SER A 80 16.44 6.97 -20.01
C SER A 80 16.94 7.08 -18.57
N TYR A 81 17.49 6.00 -18.01
CA TYR A 81 17.84 5.90 -16.59
C TYR A 81 16.70 6.33 -15.67
N THR A 82 15.46 6.03 -16.06
CA THR A 82 14.26 6.44 -15.34
C THR A 82 13.24 5.30 -15.26
N PHE A 83 12.81 4.99 -14.05
CA PHE A 83 11.61 4.18 -13.80
C PHE A 83 10.37 5.06 -13.74
N ARG A 84 9.26 4.50 -14.20
CA ARG A 84 7.93 5.12 -14.21
C ARG A 84 7.06 4.33 -13.25
N ILE A 85 6.66 4.96 -12.15
CA ILE A 85 5.88 4.32 -11.10
C ILE A 85 4.43 4.80 -11.23
N GLY A 86 3.52 3.88 -11.51
CA GLY A 86 2.12 4.19 -11.79
C GLY A 86 1.30 4.39 -10.52
N SER A 87 0.27 5.24 -10.60
CA SER A 87 -0.69 5.38 -9.50
C SER A 87 -1.51 4.10 -9.29
N GLN A 88 -1.84 3.79 -8.03
CA GLN A 88 -2.67 2.64 -7.68
C GLN A 88 -4.02 2.65 -8.43
N TYR A 89 -4.59 3.82 -8.68
CA TYR A 89 -5.90 3.95 -9.35
C TYR A 89 -5.89 3.62 -10.84
N PHE A 90 -4.71 3.39 -11.45
CA PHE A 90 -4.52 3.13 -12.87
C PHE A 90 -3.76 1.83 -13.14
N MET A 91 -3.85 0.89 -12.20
CA MET A 91 -3.29 -0.46 -12.33
C MET A 91 -3.91 -1.22 -13.51
N ASN A 92 -3.20 -2.22 -14.02
CA ASN A 92 -3.64 -3.00 -15.18
C ASN A 92 -4.90 -3.83 -14.90
N ASP A 93 -5.13 -4.19 -13.64
CA ASP A 93 -6.36 -4.82 -13.17
C ASP A 93 -7.20 -3.81 -12.36
N PRO A 94 -8.29 -3.28 -12.91
CA PRO A 94 -9.18 -2.38 -12.20
C PRO A 94 -9.85 -3.01 -10.97
N GLU A 95 -9.96 -4.34 -10.91
CA GLU A 95 -10.59 -5.05 -9.79
C GLU A 95 -9.76 -4.97 -8.51
N GLU A 96 -8.43 -4.79 -8.62
CA GLU A 96 -7.56 -4.63 -7.45
C GLU A 96 -7.96 -3.42 -6.61
N ASN A 97 -8.32 -2.30 -7.26
CA ASN A 97 -8.66 -1.04 -6.58
C ASN A 97 -9.96 -1.11 -5.78
N ILE A 98 -10.85 -2.05 -6.12
CA ILE A 98 -12.15 -2.20 -5.45
C ILE A 98 -12.22 -3.45 -4.59
N TYR A 99 -11.15 -4.25 -4.54
CA TYR A 99 -11.11 -5.53 -3.83
C TYR A 99 -11.46 -5.38 -2.35
N VAL A 100 -10.76 -4.50 -1.63
CA VAL A 100 -11.00 -4.25 -0.20
C VAL A 100 -12.38 -3.66 0.03
N SER A 101 -12.85 -2.76 -0.84
CA SER A 101 -14.21 -2.22 -0.75
C SER A 101 -15.27 -3.32 -0.85
N LYS A 102 -15.10 -4.28 -1.77
CA LYS A 102 -16.00 -5.44 -1.91
C LYS A 102 -15.92 -6.34 -0.69
N LEU A 103 -14.72 -6.58 -0.16
CA LEU A 103 -14.52 -7.39 1.03
C LEU A 103 -15.19 -6.77 2.27
N ALA A 104 -15.06 -5.46 2.44
CA ALA A 104 -15.72 -4.68 3.48
C ALA A 104 -17.25 -4.74 3.37
N GLU A 105 -17.79 -4.55 2.15
CA GLU A 105 -19.22 -4.67 1.88
C GLU A 105 -19.74 -6.08 2.21
N ASP A 106 -19.01 -7.13 1.81
CA ASP A 106 -19.36 -8.52 2.10
C ASP A 106 -19.37 -8.82 3.61
N ILE A 107 -18.47 -8.20 4.37
CA ILE A 107 -18.45 -8.34 5.84
C ILE A 107 -19.66 -7.63 6.44
N LEU A 108 -19.92 -6.38 6.07
CA LEU A 108 -21.06 -5.62 6.57
C LEU A 108 -22.40 -6.30 6.23
N LYS A 109 -22.56 -6.85 5.01
CA LYS A 109 -23.78 -7.60 4.62
C LYS A 109 -24.02 -8.85 5.46
N LYS A 110 -22.96 -9.46 6.00
CA LYS A 110 -23.04 -10.63 6.88
C LYS A 110 -23.24 -10.24 8.35
N ASP A 111 -23.02 -8.98 8.71
CA ASP A 111 -23.36 -8.46 10.02
C ASP A 111 -24.87 -8.19 10.06
N GLU A 112 -25.61 -9.03 10.79
CA GLU A 112 -27.07 -8.91 10.95
C GLU A 112 -27.49 -7.54 11.51
N ARG A 113 -26.56 -6.78 12.09
CA ARG A 113 -26.82 -5.46 12.62
C ARG A 113 -26.79 -4.38 11.55
N ALA A 114 -26.07 -4.54 10.43
CA ALA A 114 -25.87 -3.46 9.46
C ALA A 114 -27.07 -3.30 8.51
N THR A 115 -27.51 -2.06 8.32
CA THR A 115 -28.59 -1.72 7.39
C THR A 115 -28.07 -1.50 5.97
N THR A 116 -28.93 -1.68 4.97
CA THR A 116 -28.59 -1.37 3.57
C THR A 116 -28.17 0.09 3.36
N GLN A 117 -28.74 1.02 4.14
CA GLN A 117 -28.40 2.44 4.05
C GLN A 117 -26.99 2.69 4.60
N GLU A 118 -26.64 2.15 5.76
CA GLU A 118 -25.29 2.27 6.33
C GLU A 118 -24.22 1.68 5.39
N ILE A 119 -24.49 0.54 4.76
CA ILE A 119 -23.57 -0.06 3.78
C ILE A 119 -23.37 0.85 2.57
N LYS A 120 -24.45 1.49 2.10
CA LYS A 120 -24.39 2.43 0.98
C LYS A 120 -23.60 3.69 1.35
N ASP A 121 -23.80 4.21 2.55
CA ASP A 121 -23.10 5.40 3.05
C ASP A 121 -21.60 5.12 3.20
N PHE A 122 -21.25 4.01 3.86
CA PHE A 122 -19.86 3.52 3.95
C PHE A 122 -19.15 3.54 2.60
N HIS A 123 -19.81 2.97 1.59
CA HIS A 123 -19.22 2.79 0.27
C HIS A 123 -19.06 4.11 -0.50
N ASN A 124 -20.02 5.04 -0.37
CA ASN A 124 -19.92 6.36 -1.00
C ASN A 124 -18.77 7.17 -0.38
N ASP A 125 -18.68 7.13 0.95
CA ASP A 125 -17.68 7.89 1.69
C ASP A 125 -16.28 7.31 1.48
N PHE A 126 -16.11 5.99 1.56
CA PHE A 126 -14.82 5.36 1.32
C PHE A 126 -14.28 5.61 -0.10
N ARG A 127 -15.15 5.57 -1.12
CA ARG A 127 -14.75 5.90 -2.51
C ARG A 127 -14.27 7.33 -2.70
N SER A 128 -14.67 8.25 -1.82
CA SER A 128 -14.21 9.64 -1.84
C SER A 128 -12.81 9.82 -1.25
N VAL A 129 -12.34 8.83 -0.46
CA VAL A 129 -11.00 8.84 0.12
C VAL A 129 -10.00 8.42 -0.95
N LYS A 130 -9.16 9.37 -1.34
CA LYS A 130 -8.15 9.17 -2.36
C LYS A 130 -6.79 9.61 -1.82
N LEU A 131 -5.92 8.63 -1.62
CA LEU A 131 -4.54 8.84 -1.18
C LEU A 131 -3.64 8.95 -2.41
N ASP A 132 -2.73 9.92 -2.45
CA ASP A 132 -1.78 10.09 -3.55
C ASP A 132 -0.72 8.98 -3.55
N THR A 133 -1.10 7.81 -4.09
CA THR A 133 -0.37 6.55 -3.94
C THR A 133 0.09 6.02 -5.29
N TYR A 134 1.36 5.64 -5.35
CA TYR A 134 2.00 5.02 -6.49
C TYR A 134 2.64 3.71 -6.08
N ILE A 135 2.54 2.71 -6.95
CA ILE A 135 2.95 1.34 -6.66
C ILE A 135 3.98 0.91 -7.70
N TRP A 136 5.11 0.40 -7.21
CA TRP A 136 6.07 -0.32 -8.02
C TRP A 136 6.13 -1.78 -7.59
N SER A 137 5.73 -2.68 -8.48
CA SER A 137 5.60 -4.11 -8.19
C SER A 137 6.86 -4.92 -8.54
N PHE A 138 7.16 -5.85 -7.65
CA PHE A 138 8.29 -6.78 -7.69
C PHE A 138 7.84 -8.17 -7.24
N THR A 139 8.74 -9.14 -7.35
CA THR A 139 8.66 -10.41 -6.62
C THR A 139 10.02 -10.74 -6.00
N ALA A 140 10.05 -11.56 -4.96
CA ALA A 140 11.28 -12.16 -4.44
C ALA A 140 11.68 -13.44 -5.17
N ASN A 141 10.84 -13.94 -6.08
CA ASN A 141 11.09 -15.18 -6.82
C ASN A 141 11.90 -14.89 -8.10
N ASP A 142 13.17 -15.27 -8.11
CA ASP A 142 14.09 -15.10 -9.26
C ASP A 142 13.64 -15.90 -10.50
N HIS A 143 12.68 -16.81 -10.34
CA HIS A 143 12.14 -17.71 -11.36
C HIS A 143 10.61 -17.75 -11.37
N SER A 144 9.94 -16.62 -11.10
CA SER A 144 8.48 -16.60 -11.15
C SER A 144 7.98 -16.91 -12.57
N GLN A 145 6.90 -17.68 -12.64
CA GLN A 145 6.12 -17.84 -13.87
C GLN A 145 5.57 -16.49 -14.38
N ALA A 146 5.51 -15.48 -13.51
CA ALA A 146 5.25 -14.11 -13.87
C ALA A 146 6.21 -13.59 -14.96
N LEU A 147 7.47 -14.03 -14.99
CA LEU A 147 8.39 -13.68 -16.07
C LEU A 147 7.81 -14.08 -17.42
N SER A 148 7.28 -15.29 -17.57
CA SER A 148 6.70 -15.76 -18.83
C SER A 148 5.35 -15.13 -19.19
N ARG A 149 4.65 -14.50 -18.24
CA ARG A 149 3.32 -13.89 -18.45
C ARG A 149 3.35 -12.37 -18.58
N TYR A 150 4.21 -11.70 -17.82
CA TYR A 150 4.24 -10.25 -17.66
C TYR A 150 5.45 -9.58 -18.34
N GLY A 151 6.41 -10.34 -18.85
CA GLY A 151 7.57 -9.75 -19.51
C GLY A 151 8.44 -10.74 -20.28
N ASP A 152 9.59 -10.23 -20.70
CA ASP A 152 10.67 -11.02 -21.30
C ASP A 152 11.92 -10.97 -20.43
N PHE A 153 11.98 -9.99 -19.52
CA PHE A 153 13.12 -9.68 -18.66
C PHE A 153 12.69 -9.46 -17.21
N ALA A 154 13.58 -9.80 -16.29
CA ALA A 154 13.53 -9.38 -14.90
C ALA A 154 14.76 -8.54 -14.58
N LEU A 155 14.55 -7.36 -14.00
CA LEU A 155 15.62 -6.51 -13.47
C LEU A 155 15.76 -6.82 -11.98
N GLU A 156 16.95 -7.24 -11.54
CA GLU A 156 17.23 -7.56 -10.13
C GLU A 156 17.69 -6.31 -9.37
N PHE A 157 17.18 -6.17 -8.15
CA PHE A 157 17.51 -5.13 -7.19
C PHE A 157 17.83 -5.75 -5.83
N GLU A 158 18.69 -5.08 -5.07
CA GLU A 158 18.83 -5.35 -3.64
C GLU A 158 17.78 -4.49 -2.91
N ASN A 159 16.98 -5.10 -2.03
CA ASN A 159 15.78 -4.50 -1.45
C ASN A 159 16.10 -3.27 -0.57
N GLN A 160 17.09 -3.41 0.31
CA GLN A 160 17.50 -2.34 1.22
C GLN A 160 18.04 -1.13 0.42
N GLU A 161 18.94 -1.37 -0.53
CA GLU A 161 19.51 -0.32 -1.38
C GLU A 161 18.43 0.36 -2.23
N LEU A 162 17.47 -0.40 -2.76
CA LEU A 162 16.35 0.16 -3.51
C LEU A 162 15.50 1.10 -2.65
N GLN A 163 15.16 0.69 -1.41
CA GLN A 163 14.42 1.52 -0.48
C GLN A 163 15.19 2.81 -0.15
N GLU A 164 16.47 2.71 0.18
CA GLU A 164 17.34 3.86 0.47
C GLU A 164 17.39 4.83 -0.71
N LYS A 165 17.54 4.32 -1.94
CA LYS A 165 17.63 5.16 -3.14
C LYS A 165 16.31 5.85 -3.47
N LEU A 166 15.17 5.22 -3.20
CA LEU A 166 13.86 5.84 -3.35
C LEU A 166 13.66 6.95 -2.32
N VAL A 167 13.99 6.70 -1.04
CA VAL A 167 13.92 7.72 0.02
C VAL A 167 14.84 8.90 -0.30
N ASP A 168 16.11 8.65 -0.65
CA ASP A 168 17.07 9.68 -1.04
C ASP A 168 16.54 10.60 -2.17
N TYR A 169 15.78 10.02 -3.09
CA TYR A 169 15.29 10.70 -4.28
C TYR A 169 14.02 11.50 -4.02
N PHE A 170 13.04 10.92 -3.33
CA PHE A 170 11.74 11.56 -3.10
C PHE A 170 11.73 12.45 -1.86
N ASP A 171 12.63 12.23 -0.91
CA ASP A 171 12.70 12.95 0.36
C ASP A 171 14.10 13.53 0.62
N PRO A 172 14.65 14.30 -0.33
CA PRO A 172 16.02 14.79 -0.20
C PRO A 172 16.15 15.69 1.03
N ASN A 173 17.12 15.38 1.88
CA ASN A 173 17.46 16.10 3.12
C ASN A 173 16.47 15.95 4.28
N VAL A 174 15.53 15.01 4.21
CA VAL A 174 14.63 14.71 5.32
C VAL A 174 15.29 13.69 6.24
N GLN A 175 15.35 13.98 7.55
CA GLN A 175 15.94 13.06 8.54
C GLN A 175 14.87 12.23 9.26
N ASP A 176 13.67 12.78 9.42
CA ASP A 176 12.56 12.13 10.12
C ASP A 176 11.21 12.48 9.49
N THR A 177 10.24 11.58 9.65
CA THR A 177 8.87 11.74 9.13
C THR A 177 8.12 12.95 9.69
N SER A 178 8.51 13.49 10.85
CA SER A 178 7.95 14.74 11.38
C SER A 178 8.30 15.98 10.56
N GLU A 179 9.33 15.91 9.71
CA GLU A 179 9.75 17.00 8.81
C GLU A 179 9.02 16.95 7.45
N PHE A 180 8.18 15.94 7.21
CA PHE A 180 7.51 15.75 5.92
C PHE A 180 6.56 16.92 5.60
N VAL A 181 6.78 17.53 4.43
CA VAL A 181 5.90 18.52 3.83
C VAL A 181 5.18 17.95 2.61
N ALA A 182 4.22 18.69 2.05
CA ALA A 182 3.54 18.27 0.83
C ALA A 182 4.55 18.03 -0.30
N GLY A 183 4.43 16.90 -0.99
CA GLY A 183 5.36 16.43 -2.03
C GLY A 183 6.35 15.35 -1.57
N ASN A 184 6.64 15.26 -0.27
CA ASN A 184 7.40 14.14 0.31
C ASN A 184 6.65 12.82 0.17
N CYS A 185 7.37 11.70 0.15
CA CYS A 185 6.81 10.36 -0.01
C CYS A 185 7.12 9.49 1.20
N TYR A 186 6.10 8.87 1.78
CA TYR A 186 6.37 7.68 2.61
C TYR A 186 6.72 6.53 1.66
N VAL A 187 7.96 6.05 1.74
CA VAL A 187 8.47 4.95 0.92
C VAL A 187 8.64 3.70 1.79
N PHE A 188 7.87 2.67 1.50
CA PHE A 188 7.95 1.41 2.25
C PHE A 188 7.55 0.21 1.37
N PRO A 189 8.29 -0.91 1.46
CA PRO A 189 7.96 -2.12 0.73
C PRO A 189 6.96 -2.97 1.52
N LEU A 190 5.82 -3.30 0.92
CA LEU A 190 4.81 -4.21 1.47
C LEU A 190 4.80 -5.53 0.71
N LYS A 191 4.79 -6.63 1.44
CA LYS A 191 4.42 -7.95 0.92
C LYS A 191 2.90 -7.97 0.72
N VAL A 192 2.46 -8.41 -0.45
CA VAL A 192 1.02 -8.61 -0.69
C VAL A 192 0.52 -9.79 0.15
N GLU A 193 -0.60 -9.59 0.83
CA GLU A 193 -1.33 -10.59 1.58
C GLU A 193 -2.40 -11.22 0.68
N TYR A 194 -2.43 -12.55 0.66
CA TYR A 194 -3.35 -13.35 -0.16
C TYR A 194 -4.20 -14.30 0.69
N ASP A 195 -3.94 -14.41 1.99
CA ASP A 195 -4.75 -15.21 2.92
C ASP A 195 -6.06 -14.48 3.23
N GLU A 196 -7.17 -15.00 2.70
CA GLU A 196 -8.50 -14.40 2.89
C GLU A 196 -8.91 -14.32 4.36
N ALA A 197 -8.48 -15.27 5.20
CA ALA A 197 -8.84 -15.26 6.62
C ALA A 197 -8.14 -14.09 7.33
N VAL A 198 -6.86 -13.87 7.04
CA VAL A 198 -6.10 -12.70 7.53
C VAL A 198 -6.75 -11.41 7.02
N GLN A 199 -7.04 -11.32 5.72
CA GLN A 199 -7.65 -10.12 5.15
C GLN A 199 -9.02 -9.80 5.80
N ARG A 200 -9.85 -10.82 6.03
CA ARG A 200 -11.16 -10.66 6.68
C ARG A 200 -11.03 -10.26 8.15
N GLU A 201 -10.03 -10.77 8.87
CA GLU A 201 -9.74 -10.35 10.24
C GLU A 201 -9.45 -8.84 10.29
N TYR A 202 -8.52 -8.38 9.44
CA TYR A 202 -8.11 -6.96 9.38
C TYR A 202 -9.25 -6.05 8.94
N VAL A 203 -9.90 -6.36 7.80
CA VAL A 203 -11.03 -5.55 7.31
C VAL A 203 -12.19 -5.58 8.30
N GLY A 204 -12.48 -6.75 8.88
CA GLY A 204 -13.56 -6.94 9.85
C GLY A 204 -13.41 -6.05 11.09
N ALA A 205 -12.20 -6.01 11.67
CA ALA A 205 -11.89 -5.12 12.79
C ALA A 205 -12.22 -3.66 12.48
N VAL A 206 -11.84 -3.20 11.27
CA VAL A 206 -12.00 -1.80 10.86
C VAL A 206 -13.46 -1.45 10.55
N VAL A 207 -14.18 -2.29 9.80
CA VAL A 207 -15.56 -1.98 9.38
C VAL A 207 -16.56 -2.05 10.53
N HIS A 208 -16.34 -2.93 11.52
CA HIS A 208 -17.19 -2.96 12.71
C HIS A 208 -16.99 -1.71 13.57
N THR A 209 -15.75 -1.23 13.76
CA THR A 209 -15.50 0.04 14.44
C THR A 209 -16.10 1.22 13.69
N TRP A 210 -15.99 1.22 12.36
CA TRP A 210 -16.65 2.23 11.51
C TRP A 210 -18.16 2.26 11.77
N LEU A 211 -18.83 1.10 11.78
CA LEU A 211 -20.28 1.02 11.99
C LEU A 211 -20.68 1.54 13.38
N SER A 212 -19.91 1.19 14.41
CA SER A 212 -20.09 1.70 15.77
C SER A 212 -19.96 3.22 15.84
N ALA A 213 -18.94 3.79 15.18
CA ALA A 213 -18.71 5.23 15.14
C ALA A 213 -19.81 5.97 14.36
N TYR A 214 -20.17 5.46 13.17
CA TYR A 214 -21.21 6.02 12.31
C TYR A 214 -22.54 6.21 13.05
N ARG A 215 -22.95 5.21 13.84
CA ARG A 215 -24.19 5.25 14.63
C ARG A 215 -24.18 6.25 15.78
N ASN A 216 -23.01 6.67 16.23
CA ASN A 216 -22.84 7.59 17.35
C ASN A 216 -22.46 9.01 16.93
N LEU A 217 -22.38 9.29 15.61
CA LEU A 217 -22.07 10.62 15.07
C LEU A 217 -22.97 11.74 15.61
N ALA A 218 -24.26 11.45 15.85
CA ALA A 218 -25.19 12.45 16.35
C ALA A 218 -24.95 12.84 17.82
N ILE A 219 -24.20 12.03 18.57
CA ILE A 219 -23.92 12.24 20.00
C ILE A 219 -22.54 12.88 20.16
N ASP A 220 -21.53 12.33 19.51
CA ASP A 220 -20.15 12.83 19.53
C ASP A 220 -19.60 12.96 18.10
N PRO A 221 -19.98 14.01 17.38
CA PRO A 221 -19.57 14.17 15.98
C PRO A 221 -18.06 14.37 15.83
N TYR A 222 -17.34 14.85 16.86
CA TYR A 222 -15.92 15.12 16.72
C TYR A 222 -15.11 13.82 16.76
N ASP A 223 -15.20 13.06 17.85
CA ASP A 223 -14.39 11.85 18.00
C ASP A 223 -14.84 10.75 17.04
N MET A 224 -16.14 10.63 16.75
CA MET A 224 -16.64 9.62 15.80
C MET A 224 -16.20 9.89 14.35
N ASN A 225 -16.08 11.16 13.94
CA ASN A 225 -15.55 11.48 12.61
C ASN A 225 -14.05 11.16 12.50
N GLU A 226 -13.26 11.42 13.55
CA GLU A 226 -11.84 11.04 13.55
C GLU A 226 -11.67 9.51 13.48
N ILE A 227 -12.48 8.74 14.22
CA ILE A 227 -12.50 7.27 14.12
C ILE A 227 -12.84 6.81 12.70
N ILE A 228 -13.88 7.38 12.09
CA ILE A 228 -14.30 7.03 10.72
C ILE A 228 -13.18 7.32 9.72
N LYS A 229 -12.50 8.45 9.87
CA LYS A 229 -11.37 8.85 9.03
C LYS A 229 -10.21 7.85 9.16
N ASP A 230 -9.88 7.43 10.38
CA ASP A 230 -8.85 6.42 10.62
C ASP A 230 -9.24 5.05 10.04
N CYS A 231 -10.53 4.67 10.11
CA CYS A 231 -11.03 3.48 9.43
C CYS A 231 -10.78 3.55 7.92
N TYR A 232 -11.06 4.69 7.27
CA TYR A 232 -10.83 4.83 5.82
C TYR A 232 -9.35 4.85 5.45
N TYR A 233 -8.48 5.41 6.29
CA TYR A 233 -7.04 5.33 6.05
C TYR A 233 -6.53 3.90 6.17
N ALA A 234 -6.97 3.14 7.18
CA ALA A 234 -6.63 1.73 7.33
C ALA A 234 -7.08 0.90 6.11
N LEU A 235 -8.33 1.08 5.67
CA LEU A 235 -8.85 0.42 4.46
C LEU A 235 -8.07 0.82 3.20
N SER A 236 -7.66 2.08 3.09
CA SER A 236 -6.84 2.55 1.97
C SER A 236 -5.45 1.90 1.97
N LEU A 237 -4.83 1.70 3.14
CA LEU A 237 -3.58 0.94 3.26
C LEU A 237 -3.77 -0.53 2.88
N PHE A 238 -4.90 -1.14 3.25
CA PHE A 238 -5.21 -2.50 2.80
C PHE A 238 -5.35 -2.58 1.27
N CYS A 239 -5.89 -1.56 0.60
CA CYS A 239 -5.92 -1.54 -0.88
C CYS A 239 -4.51 -1.63 -1.49
N MET A 240 -3.49 -1.19 -0.76
CA MET A 240 -2.10 -1.22 -1.23
C MET A 240 -1.50 -2.62 -1.12
N CYS A 241 -1.93 -3.47 -0.18
CA CYS A 241 -1.30 -4.77 0.10
C CYS A 241 -2.23 -5.99 0.10
N PHE A 242 -3.54 -5.85 0.03
CA PHE A 242 -4.46 -6.98 -0.05
C PHE A 242 -4.84 -7.25 -1.50
N LYS A 243 -4.86 -8.53 -1.87
CA LYS A 243 -5.18 -8.95 -3.22
C LYS A 243 -5.97 -10.24 -3.21
N ASN A 244 -6.74 -10.47 -4.28
CA ASN A 244 -7.54 -11.67 -4.45
C ASN A 244 -6.68 -12.94 -4.27
N PRO A 245 -7.05 -13.88 -3.37
CA PRO A 245 -6.31 -15.12 -3.12
C PRO A 245 -6.02 -15.97 -4.37
N LEU A 246 -6.85 -15.85 -5.41
CA LEU A 246 -6.65 -16.53 -6.69
C LEU A 246 -5.36 -16.11 -7.42
N LEU A 247 -4.82 -14.92 -7.10
CA LEU A 247 -3.62 -14.35 -7.71
C LEU A 247 -2.33 -14.63 -6.92
N ARG A 248 -2.38 -15.47 -5.88
CA ARG A 248 -1.24 -15.76 -4.99
C ARG A 248 0.05 -16.19 -5.68
N GLN A 249 -0.04 -16.75 -6.89
CA GLN A 249 1.11 -17.16 -7.71
C GLN A 249 2.01 -15.99 -8.12
N GLU A 250 1.52 -14.76 -8.02
CA GLU A 250 2.32 -13.57 -8.34
C GLU A 250 3.38 -13.28 -7.27
N GLU A 251 3.18 -13.74 -6.04
CA GLU A 251 4.12 -13.57 -4.92
C GLU A 251 4.64 -12.12 -4.82
N GLU A 252 3.72 -11.18 -4.99
CA GLU A 252 4.02 -9.78 -5.22
C GLU A 252 4.55 -9.07 -3.96
N ILE A 253 5.58 -8.25 -4.16
CA ILE A 253 6.07 -7.25 -3.21
C ILE A 253 5.92 -5.89 -3.87
N ARG A 254 5.32 -4.94 -3.16
CA ARG A 254 4.99 -3.61 -3.65
C ARG A 254 5.79 -2.57 -2.91
N PHE A 255 6.61 -1.80 -3.63
CA PHE A 255 7.08 -0.53 -3.11
C PHE A 255 5.96 0.49 -3.21
N ILE A 256 5.50 0.93 -2.04
CA ILE A 256 4.49 1.96 -1.92
C ILE A 256 5.19 3.30 -1.81
N LEU A 257 4.79 4.23 -2.67
CA LEU A 257 5.15 5.65 -2.57
C LEU A 257 3.88 6.41 -2.29
N LEU A 258 3.64 6.70 -1.01
CA LEU A 258 2.50 7.49 -0.55
C LEU A 258 2.94 8.95 -0.42
N ARG A 259 2.61 9.76 -1.42
CA ARG A 259 2.96 11.18 -1.47
C ARG A 259 2.06 11.96 -0.52
N LYS A 260 2.65 12.74 0.37
CA LYS A 260 1.94 13.64 1.26
C LYS A 260 1.32 14.77 0.44
N SER A 261 0.00 14.88 0.48
CA SER A 261 -0.77 15.97 -0.12
C SER A 261 -1.56 16.73 0.96
N ASN A 262 -2.00 17.94 0.65
CA ASN A 262 -2.90 18.73 1.49
C ASN A 262 -4.37 18.62 1.03
N ASP A 263 -4.62 17.79 0.02
CA ASP A 263 -5.92 17.55 -0.61
C ASP A 263 -6.06 16.05 -0.95
N ASN A 264 -7.21 15.67 -1.51
CA ASN A 264 -7.49 14.28 -1.94
C ASN A 264 -7.23 14.08 -3.45
N ASP A 265 -6.30 14.83 -4.03
CA ASP A 265 -5.95 14.72 -5.44
C ASP A 265 -4.62 13.97 -5.66
N LEU A 266 -4.38 13.54 -6.90
CA LEU A 266 -3.09 12.94 -7.28
C LEU A 266 -2.14 14.03 -7.76
N HIS A 267 -0.90 13.99 -7.28
CA HIS A 267 0.14 14.95 -7.67
C HIS A 267 1.28 14.22 -8.38
N PRO A 268 1.09 13.69 -9.60
CA PRO A 268 2.14 12.98 -10.31
C PRO A 268 3.22 13.92 -10.82
N ASP A 269 4.41 13.38 -11.11
CA ASP A 269 5.46 14.15 -11.79
C ASP A 269 5.10 14.38 -13.27
N THR A 270 4.35 13.44 -13.87
CA THR A 270 3.90 13.55 -15.26
C THR A 270 2.71 12.64 -15.57
N TYR A 271 2.17 12.78 -16.78
CA TYR A 271 1.12 11.91 -17.32
C TYR A 271 1.63 11.19 -18.58
N ILE A 272 1.38 9.88 -18.66
CA ILE A 272 1.71 9.06 -19.83
C ILE A 272 0.42 8.41 -20.32
N LYS A 273 -0.08 8.85 -21.48
CA LYS A 273 -1.39 8.42 -22.01
C LYS A 273 -2.48 8.57 -20.94
N ASP A 274 -2.55 9.75 -20.34
CA ASP A 274 -3.49 10.13 -19.26
C ASP A 274 -3.34 9.34 -17.95
N ARG A 275 -2.31 8.51 -17.81
CA ARG A 275 -2.00 7.82 -16.55
C ARG A 275 -1.01 8.64 -15.72
N PRO A 276 -1.34 8.96 -14.45
CA PRO A 276 -0.46 9.67 -13.52
C PRO A 276 0.72 8.77 -13.10
N VAL A 277 1.92 9.34 -13.15
CA VAL A 277 3.18 8.60 -12.95
C VAL A 277 4.19 9.43 -12.16
N LEU A 278 4.88 8.79 -11.21
CA LEU A 278 6.13 9.31 -10.62
C LEU A 278 7.34 8.86 -11.43
N LEU A 279 8.35 9.72 -11.51
CA LEU A 279 9.59 9.46 -12.22
C LEU A 279 10.74 9.28 -11.24
N PHE A 280 11.30 8.07 -11.20
CA PHE A 280 12.46 7.75 -10.38
C PHE A 280 13.71 7.62 -11.25
N LYS A 281 14.63 8.58 -11.15
CA LYS A 281 15.92 8.51 -11.86
C LYS A 281 16.90 7.67 -11.07
N PHE A 282 17.64 6.81 -11.77
CA PHE A 282 18.56 5.87 -11.14
C PHE A 282 19.92 5.84 -11.84
N ASN A 283 20.90 5.22 -11.19
CA ASN A 283 22.23 4.96 -11.76
C ASN A 283 22.37 3.49 -12.15
N ALA A 284 23.32 3.18 -13.05
CA ALA A 284 23.49 1.81 -13.54
C ALA A 284 23.74 0.77 -12.43
N SER A 285 24.36 1.18 -11.33
CA SER A 285 24.68 0.29 -10.20
C SER A 285 23.46 -0.21 -9.43
N LEU A 286 22.30 0.45 -9.55
CA LEU A 286 21.09 0.00 -8.86
C LEU A 286 20.60 -1.36 -9.39
N ILE A 287 20.77 -1.63 -10.69
CA ILE A 287 20.39 -2.90 -11.31
C ILE A 287 21.52 -3.91 -11.12
N LYS A 288 21.23 -4.98 -10.38
CA LYS A 288 22.22 -6.00 -9.97
C LYS A 288 22.39 -7.09 -11.01
N SER A 289 21.34 -7.43 -11.73
CA SER A 289 21.37 -8.35 -12.88
C SER A 289 20.17 -8.13 -13.79
N VAL A 290 20.26 -8.68 -15.00
CA VAL A 290 19.17 -8.78 -15.96
C VAL A 290 18.97 -10.26 -16.29
N ILE A 291 17.80 -10.78 -15.90
CA ILE A 291 17.38 -12.15 -16.21
C ILE A 291 16.49 -12.13 -17.44
N TYR A 292 16.70 -13.02 -18.41
CA TYR A 292 15.88 -13.09 -19.61
C TYR A 292 15.15 -14.43 -19.76
N SER A 293 13.94 -14.41 -20.34
CA SER A 293 13.17 -15.62 -20.64
C SER A 293 13.82 -16.42 -21.77
N LYS A 294 13.57 -17.73 -21.84
CA LYS A 294 14.10 -18.57 -22.93
C LYS A 294 13.52 -18.25 -24.30
N GLN A 295 12.46 -17.46 -24.35
CA GLN A 295 11.79 -17.04 -25.60
C GLN A 295 12.47 -15.83 -26.24
N VAL A 296 13.31 -15.12 -25.49
CA VAL A 296 14.05 -13.96 -26.00
C VAL A 296 15.00 -14.39 -27.13
N LYS A 297 14.92 -13.66 -28.24
CA LYS A 297 15.80 -13.81 -29.40
C LYS A 297 16.89 -12.74 -29.38
N ASP A 298 17.91 -12.92 -30.22
CA ASP A 298 18.97 -11.93 -30.43
C ASP A 298 19.75 -11.54 -29.16
N ILE A 299 20.02 -12.51 -28.27
CA ILE A 299 20.73 -12.34 -26.99
C ILE A 299 22.01 -11.51 -27.11
N ASP A 300 22.83 -11.74 -28.15
CA ASP A 300 24.07 -10.98 -28.36
C ASP A 300 23.83 -9.50 -28.64
N LYS A 301 22.76 -9.18 -29.39
CA LYS A 301 22.37 -7.79 -29.67
C LYS A 301 21.93 -7.09 -28.39
N ILE A 302 21.17 -7.78 -27.54
CA ILE A 302 20.69 -7.25 -26.26
C ILE A 302 21.85 -7.06 -25.30
N LYS A 303 22.77 -8.03 -25.23
CA LYS A 303 24.00 -7.92 -24.44
C LYS A 303 24.84 -6.72 -24.88
N LYS A 304 24.99 -6.51 -26.19
CA LYS A 304 25.67 -5.32 -26.73
C LYS A 304 24.94 -4.03 -26.33
N PHE A 305 23.62 -4.01 -26.42
CA PHE A 305 22.81 -2.87 -25.99
C PHE A 305 23.06 -2.51 -24.51
N LEU A 306 23.11 -3.50 -23.60
CA LEU A 306 23.43 -3.26 -22.18
C LEU A 306 24.80 -2.58 -22.01
N VAL A 307 25.81 -3.09 -22.71
CA VAL A 307 27.18 -2.53 -22.69
C VAL A 307 27.21 -1.09 -23.21
N ASP A 308 26.53 -0.82 -24.32
CA ASP A 308 26.45 0.50 -24.95
C ASP A 308 25.71 1.51 -24.07
N LYS A 309 24.76 1.05 -23.24
CA LYS A 309 24.06 1.83 -22.23
C LYS A 309 24.75 1.86 -20.88
N GLY A 310 26.02 1.48 -20.77
CA GLY A 310 26.79 1.62 -19.53
C GLY A 310 26.54 0.55 -18.47
N PHE A 311 25.78 -0.51 -18.77
CA PHE A 311 25.51 -1.64 -17.87
C PHE A 311 26.53 -2.78 -18.08
N LYS A 312 27.80 -2.44 -18.31
CA LYS A 312 28.85 -3.39 -18.77
C LYS A 312 29.12 -4.55 -17.80
N ASN A 313 28.96 -4.30 -16.50
CA ASN A 313 29.24 -5.26 -15.44
C ASN A 313 27.97 -5.90 -14.87
N VAL A 314 26.80 -5.58 -15.43
CA VAL A 314 25.54 -6.19 -14.99
C VAL A 314 25.44 -7.59 -15.61
N PRO A 315 25.37 -8.66 -14.79
CA PRO A 315 25.15 -10.01 -15.27
C PRO A 315 23.89 -10.09 -16.13
N PHE A 316 24.01 -10.73 -17.28
CA PHE A 316 22.90 -10.99 -18.19
C PHE A 316 22.76 -12.49 -18.36
N ILE A 317 21.73 -13.07 -17.72
CA ILE A 317 21.61 -14.52 -17.52
C ILE A 317 20.23 -15.05 -17.91
N PRO A 318 20.12 -16.28 -18.43
CA PRO A 318 18.81 -16.88 -18.72
C PRO A 318 18.09 -17.24 -17.42
N THR A 319 16.76 -17.23 -17.45
CA THR A 319 15.94 -17.80 -16.38
C THR A 319 16.27 -19.28 -16.15
N LYS A 320 16.17 -19.74 -14.88
CA LYS A 320 16.27 -21.17 -14.57
C LYS A 320 14.97 -21.92 -14.87
N LEU A 321 13.86 -21.22 -15.18
CA LEU A 321 12.63 -21.88 -15.63
C LEU A 321 12.88 -22.68 -16.90
N PRO A 322 12.28 -23.87 -17.02
CA PRO A 322 12.57 -24.78 -18.13
C PRO A 322 12.04 -24.28 -19.48
N TYR A 323 11.02 -23.43 -19.50
CA TYR A 323 10.29 -22.96 -20.69
C TYR A 323 10.42 -21.46 -20.94
#